data_AF-A0A2K6SAS2-F1
#
_entry.id   AF-A0A2K6SAS2-F1
#
_cell.length_a   1.000
_cell.length_b   1.000
_cell.length_c   1.000
_cell.angle_alpha   90.00
_cell.angle_beta   90.00
_cell.angle_gamma   90.00
#
_symmetry.space_group_name_H-M   'P 1'
#
loop_
_entity.id
_entity.type
_entity.pdbx_description
1 polymer ?
#
loop_
_entity_poly.entity_id
_entity_poly.type
_entity_poly.pdbx_seq_one_letter_code
_entity_poly.pdbx_strand_id
1 'polypeptide(L)'
;MVGTGLVAGEVVMDALPYFDQGYEAPGVREAAAALVEEETRRYLPTKYYLSYLTALDYSAFETDIMRNEFERLCVWCLASLHSKLILLCVTLNLSSCC
;
A
#
# COMPACT_ATOMS: atom_id res chain seq x y z
N MET A 1 41.75 -16.82 22.49
CA MET A 1 41.46 -15.51 21.88
C MET A 1 41.47 -15.69 20.37
N VAL A 2 40.30 -15.91 19.76
CA VAL A 2 40.13 -15.85 18.31
C VAL A 2 39.47 -14.51 18.04
N GLY A 3 40.23 -13.60 17.45
CA GLY A 3 39.70 -12.33 16.98
C GLY A 3 38.79 -12.57 15.79
N THR A 4 37.51 -12.26 15.96
CA THR A 4 36.58 -12.11 14.85
C THR A 4 36.82 -10.73 14.23
N GLY A 5 37.35 -10.74 13.01
CA GLY A 5 37.27 -9.57 12.15
C GLY A 5 35.82 -9.36 11.75
N LEU A 6 35.11 -8.49 12.46
CA LEU A 6 33.79 -8.04 12.06
C LEU A 6 33.98 -7.13 10.84
N VAL A 7 33.40 -7.55 9.73
CA VAL A 7 33.24 -6.72 8.53
C VAL A 7 32.50 -5.45 8.96
N ALA A 8 33.01 -4.27 8.58
CA ALA A 8 32.34 -3.00 8.84
C ALA A 8 30.97 -3.00 8.14
N GLY A 9 29.93 -3.44 8.86
CA GLY A 9 28.60 -3.72 8.32
C GLY A 9 27.87 -4.85 9.06
N GLU A 10 28.58 -5.72 9.77
CA GLU A 10 27.95 -6.76 10.60
C GLU A 10 27.64 -6.20 11.99
N VAL A 11 26.53 -5.45 12.08
CA VAL A 11 25.94 -5.08 13.37
C VAL A 11 25.38 -6.36 13.97
N VAL A 12 26.10 -6.98 14.89
CA VAL A 12 25.59 -8.12 15.67
C VAL A 12 24.45 -7.59 16.53
N MET A 13 23.21 -7.96 16.18
CA MET A 13 22.05 -7.66 16.99
C MET A 13 22.01 -8.64 18.16
N ASP A 14 22.21 -8.11 19.37
CA ASP A 14 22.14 -8.85 20.62
C ASP A 14 20.70 -8.88 21.13
N ALA A 15 20.01 -9.98 20.87
CA ALA A 15 18.69 -10.28 21.40
C ALA A 15 18.51 -11.80 21.34
N LEU A 16 18.96 -12.51 22.38
CA LEU A 16 19.02 -13.97 22.36
C LEU A 16 17.77 -14.54 23.02
N PRO A 17 16.85 -15.19 22.27
CA PRO A 17 15.57 -15.64 22.83
C PRO A 17 15.70 -16.62 24.01
N TYR A 18 16.80 -17.39 24.06
CA TYR A 18 17.02 -18.40 25.10
C TYR A 18 17.72 -17.88 26.35
N PHE A 19 18.50 -16.81 26.22
CA PHE A 19 19.19 -16.17 27.34
C PHE A 19 18.30 -15.11 28.01
N ASP A 20 17.56 -14.36 27.20
CA ASP A 20 16.74 -13.24 27.66
C ASP A 20 15.29 -13.64 27.94
N GLN A 21 15.10 -14.48 28.95
CA GLN A 21 13.77 -15.01 29.34
C GLN A 21 12.83 -13.94 29.94
N GLY A 22 13.36 -12.76 30.30
CA GLY A 22 12.61 -11.67 30.90
C GLY A 22 11.67 -10.94 29.93
N TYR A 23 11.84 -11.11 28.61
CA TYR A 23 11.01 -10.44 27.61
C TYR A 23 9.58 -11.01 27.49
N GLU A 24 9.34 -12.23 27.97
CA GLU A 24 8.01 -12.84 28.03
C GLU A 24 7.19 -12.41 29.26
N ALA A 25 7.75 -11.56 30.13
CA ALA A 25 7.05 -11.03 31.28
C ALA A 25 5.85 -10.16 30.84
N PRO A 26 4.73 -10.20 31.59
CA PRO A 26 3.53 -9.47 31.21
C PRO A 26 3.79 -7.95 31.20
N GLY A 27 3.38 -7.28 30.13
CA GLY A 27 3.55 -5.82 29.97
C GLY A 27 4.81 -5.41 29.21
N VAL A 28 5.82 -6.28 29.09
CA VAL A 28 7.08 -5.93 28.40
C VAL A 28 6.85 -5.83 26.89
N ARG A 29 6.11 -6.78 26.33
CA ARG A 29 5.79 -6.80 24.90
C ARG A 29 4.87 -5.66 24.50
N GLU A 30 3.92 -5.32 25.37
CA GLU A 30 3.00 -4.20 25.19
C GLU A 30 3.73 -2.86 25.25
N ALA A 31 4.67 -2.70 26.20
CA ALA A 31 5.50 -1.49 26.29
C ALA A 31 6.42 -1.33 25.07
N ALA A 32 7.03 -2.42 24.59
CA ALA A 32 7.86 -2.39 23.38
C ALA A 32 7.03 -2.03 22.14
N ALA A 33 5.83 -2.60 21.99
CA ALA A 33 4.93 -2.29 20.89
C ALA A 33 4.52 -0.81 20.85
N ALA A 34 4.21 -0.21 22.00
CA ALA A 34 3.86 1.20 22.10
C ALA A 34 5.01 2.12 21.66
N LEU A 35 6.25 1.78 22.00
CA LEU A 35 7.44 2.53 21.57
C LEU A 35 7.67 2.42 20.06
N VAL A 36 7.47 1.23 19.48
CA VAL A 36 7.57 1.03 18.02
C VAL A 36 6.47 1.81 17.28
N GLU A 37 5.25 1.85 17.82
CA GLU A 37 4.14 2.59 17.22
C GLU A 37 4.41 4.10 17.14
N GLU A 38 4.97 4.69 18.21
CA GLU A 38 5.29 6.13 18.21
C GLU A 38 6.39 6.47 17.19
N GLU A 39 7.42 5.63 17.07
CA GLU A 39 8.50 5.83 16.10
C GLU A 39 8.02 5.63 14.66
N THR A 40 7.17 4.62 14.41
CA THR A 40 6.61 4.37 13.07
C THR A 40 5.57 5.41 12.65
N ARG A 41 4.95 6.11 13.60
CA ARG A 41 4.11 7.30 13.33
C ARG A 41 4.96 8.50 12.92
N ARG A 42 6.13 8.67 13.55
CA ARG A 42 7.05 9.78 13.28
C ARG A 42 7.83 9.61 11.98
N TYR A 43 8.25 8.38 11.68
CA TYR A 43 8.99 8.03 10.48
C TYR A 43 8.21 7.01 9.67
N LEU A 44 7.66 7.43 8.52
CA LEU A 44 6.95 6.52 7.63
C LEU A 44 7.90 5.38 7.21
N PRO A 45 7.55 4.11 7.48
CA PRO A 45 8.38 2.99 7.07
C PRO A 45 8.56 3.00 5.55
N THR A 46 9.81 3.15 5.09
CA THR A 46 10.13 3.02 3.67
C THR A 46 9.96 1.54 3.30
N LYS A 47 9.17 1.25 2.27
CA LYS A 47 8.80 -0.13 1.86
C LYS A 47 9.94 -0.88 1.15
N TYR A 48 11.17 -0.75 1.64
CA TYR A 48 12.36 -1.37 1.04
C TYR A 48 12.30 -2.90 1.13
N TYR A 49 11.53 -3.45 2.07
CA TYR A 49 11.19 -4.88 2.15
C TYR A 49 10.31 -5.38 0.98
N LEU A 50 9.83 -4.50 0.10
CA LEU A 50 9.16 -4.88 -1.15
C LEU A 50 10.07 -4.75 -2.37
N SER A 51 11.33 -4.36 -2.20
CA SER A 51 12.25 -4.10 -3.32
C SER A 51 12.62 -5.34 -4.13
N TYR A 52 12.61 -6.52 -3.50
CA TYR A 52 12.89 -7.80 -4.16
C TYR A 52 11.66 -8.39 -4.85
N LEU A 53 10.47 -7.82 -4.61
CA LEU A 53 9.22 -8.26 -5.23
C LEU A 53 9.03 -7.51 -6.55
N THR A 54 8.59 -8.23 -7.58
CA THR A 54 8.18 -7.61 -8.84
C THR A 54 7.02 -6.66 -8.60
N ALA A 55 6.92 -5.60 -9.40
CA ALA A 55 5.79 -4.66 -9.34
C ALA A 55 4.46 -5.44 -9.35
N LEU A 56 3.59 -5.11 -8.40
CA LEU A 56 2.35 -5.87 -8.20
C LEU A 56 1.41 -5.58 -9.38
N ASP A 57 1.13 -6.62 -10.17
CA ASP A 57 0.17 -6.54 -11.26
C ASP A 57 -1.24 -6.81 -10.72
N TYR A 58 -2.01 -5.73 -10.53
CA TYR A 58 -3.40 -5.81 -10.08
C TYR A 58 -4.35 -6.34 -11.15
N SER A 59 -3.93 -6.35 -12.43
CA SER A 59 -4.72 -6.84 -13.55
C SER A 59 -4.52 -8.34 -13.84
N ALA A 60 -3.57 -8.99 -13.15
CA ALA A 60 -3.29 -10.41 -13.34
C ALA A 60 -4.50 -11.33 -13.03
N PHE A 61 -5.44 -10.86 -12.20
CA PHE A 61 -6.68 -11.58 -11.90
C PHE A 61 -7.79 -11.33 -12.94
N GLU A 62 -7.65 -10.30 -13.78
CA GLU A 62 -8.68 -9.91 -14.73
C GLU A 62 -8.69 -10.83 -15.94
N THR A 63 -9.68 -11.73 -15.99
CA THR A 63 -9.96 -12.49 -17.20
C THR A 63 -10.41 -11.56 -18.33
N ASP A 64 -10.15 -11.94 -19.59
CA ASP A 64 -10.54 -11.16 -20.76
C ASP A 64 -12.05 -10.83 -20.78
N ILE A 65 -12.87 -11.72 -20.23
CA ILE A 65 -14.31 -11.56 -20.12
C ILE A 65 -14.65 -10.42 -19.15
N MET A 66 -13.98 -10.36 -17.99
CA MET A 66 -14.21 -9.29 -17.01
C MET A 66 -13.83 -7.92 -17.58
N ARG A 67 -12.70 -7.81 -18.27
CA ARG A 67 -12.26 -6.56 -18.91
C ARG A 67 -13.28 -6.07 -19.94
N ASN A 68 -13.79 -6.96 -20.78
CA ASN A 68 -14.82 -6.63 -21.75
C ASN A 68 -16.12 -6.11 -21.09
N GLU A 69 -16.55 -6.72 -19.99
CA GLU A 69 -17.76 -6.24 -19.29
C GLU A 69 -17.53 -4.89 -18.59
N PHE A 70 -16.35 -4.66 -18.00
CA PHE A 70 -16.01 -3.35 -17.43
C PHE A 70 -15.96 -2.26 -18.50
N GLU A 71 -15.34 -2.52 -19.66
CA GLU A 71 -15.31 -1.57 -20.77
C GLU A 71 -16.71 -1.27 -21.30
N ARG A 72 -17.56 -2.29 -21.46
CA ARG A 72 -18.97 -2.10 -21.84
C ARG A 72 -19.66 -1.18 -20.84
N LEU A 73 -19.60 -1.49 -19.54
CA LEU A 73 -20.22 -0.67 -18.50
C LEU A 73 -19.71 0.77 -18.50
N CYS A 74 -18.39 0.97 -18.67
CA CYS A 74 -17.80 2.31 -18.78
C CYS A 74 -18.34 3.08 -20.00
N VAL A 75 -18.41 2.46 -21.17
CA VAL A 75 -18.98 3.08 -22.38
C VAL A 75 -20.45 3.44 -22.17
N TRP A 76 -21.25 2.56 -21.56
CA TRP A 76 -22.65 2.85 -21.23
C TRP A 76 -22.80 4.00 -20.23
N CYS A 77 -21.95 4.06 -19.20
CA CYS A 77 -21.94 5.17 -18.24
C CYS A 77 -21.56 6.50 -18.90
N LEU A 78 -20.53 6.53 -19.74
CA LEU A 78 -20.12 7.72 -20.47
C LEU A 78 -21.18 8.17 -21.47
N ALA A 79 -21.83 7.24 -22.18
CA ALA A 79 -22.93 7.54 -23.08
C ALA A 79 -24.16 8.08 -22.31
N SER A 80 -24.46 7.52 -21.13
CA SER A 80 -25.53 8.03 -20.27
C SER A 80 -25.22 9.43 -19.75
N LEU A 81 -23.97 9.69 -19.37
CA LEU A 81 -23.52 11.01 -18.93
C LEU A 81 -23.57 12.03 -20.06
N HIS A 82 -23.11 11.66 -21.25
CA HIS A 82 -23.12 12.51 -22.43
C HIS A 82 -24.55 12.82 -22.88
N SER A 83 -25.45 11.85 -22.88
CA SER A 83 -26.88 12.06 -23.16
C SER A 83 -27.53 13.00 -22.14
N LYS A 84 -27.24 12.84 -20.84
CA LYS A 84 -27.71 13.74 -19.78
C LYS A 84 -27.12 15.16 -19.91
N LEU A 85 -25.85 15.28 -20.29
CA LEU A 85 -25.19 16.56 -20.53
C LEU A 85 -25.81 17.28 -21.74
N ILE A 86 -26.06 16.56 -22.84
CA ILE A 86 -26.74 17.10 -24.03
C ILE A 86 -28.14 17.59 -23.66
N LEU A 87 -28.91 16.77 -22.92
CA LEU A 87 -30.25 17.16 -22.46
C LEU A 87 -30.20 18.40 -21.56
N LEU A 88 -29.21 18.50 -20.66
CA LEU A 88 -28.99 19.67 -19.81
C LEU A 88 -28.66 20.93 -20.64
N CYS A 89 -27.78 20.82 -21.64
CA CYS A 89 -27.44 21.93 -22.56
C CYS A 89 -28.67 22.41 -23.36
N VAL A 90 -29.49 21.48 -23.85
CA VAL A 90 -30.74 21.80 -24.56
C VAL A 90 -31.77 22.43 -23.61
N THR A 91 -31.90 21.92 -22.39
CA THR A 91 -32.88 22.41 -21.40
C THR A 91 -32.51 23.80 -20.89
N LEU A 92 -31.21 24.08 -20.71
CA LEU A 92 -30.72 25.39 -20.26
C LEU A 92 -30.54 26.39 -21.42
N ASN A 93 -30.85 26.01 -22.66
CA ASN A 93 -30.75 26.87 -23.84
C ASN A 93 -29.38 27.57 -23.98
N LEU A 94 -28.29 26.87 -23.61
CA LEU A 94 -26.91 27.38 -23.75
C LEU A 94 -26.42 27.42 -25.21
N SER A 95 -27.33 27.40 -26.18
CA SER A 95 -27.01 27.50 -27.61
C SER A 95 -26.37 28.84 -28.02
N SER A 96 -26.27 29.82 -27.12
CA SER A 96 -25.68 31.14 -27.40
C SER A 96 -24.34 31.43 -26.71
N CYS A 97 -23.66 30.41 -26.15
CA CYS A 97 -22.28 30.56 -25.67
C CYS A 97 -21.31 29.75 -26.54
N CYS A 98 -21.33 29.99 -27.84
CA CYS A 98 -20.17 29.84 -28.72
C CYS A 98 -19.78 31.24 -29.19
#